data_AF-A0A7K1EYB8-F1
#
_entry.id   AF-A0A7K1EYB8-F1
#
_cell.length_a   1.000
_cell.length_b   1.000
_cell.length_c   1.000
_cell.angle_alpha   90.00
_cell.angle_beta   90.00
_cell.angle_gamma   90.00
#
_symmetry.space_group_name_H-M   'P 1'
#
loop_
_entity.id
_entity.type
_entity.pdbx_description
1 polymer ?
#
loop_
_entity_poly.entity_id
_entity_poly.type
_entity_poly.pdbx_seq_one_letter_code
_entity_poly.pdbx_strand_id
1 'polypeptide(L)' 'MKYDIMLGHPTLEELAAIEFAMSHHKHEVLKPVVKRSVWAKPILRSALPQHIKFGSGRNN' A
#
# COMPACT_ATOMS: atom_id res chain seq x y z
N MET A 1 -8.99 -29.01 -30.98
CA MET A 1 -8.06 -29.55 -29.97
C MET A 1 -7.95 -28.54 -28.86
N LYS A 2 -8.02 -28.98 -27.60
CA LYS A 2 -8.19 -28.14 -26.42
C LYS A 2 -6.95 -28.34 -25.55
N TYR A 3 -6.01 -27.41 -25.63
CA TYR A 3 -4.95 -27.30 -24.65
C TYR A 3 -5.16 -25.99 -23.90
N ASP A 4 -4.90 -26.08 -22.61
CA ASP A 4 -5.27 -25.12 -21.59
C ASP A 4 -3.95 -24.87 -20.86
N ILE A 5 -3.43 -23.65 -20.84
CA ILE A 5 -2.21 -23.27 -20.11
C ILE A 5 -2.22 -23.85 -18.68
N MET A 6 -3.40 -24.02 -18.11
CA MET A 6 -3.66 -24.61 -16.79
C MET A 6 -3.20 -26.07 -16.64
N LEU A 7 -3.02 -26.81 -17.74
CA LEU A 7 -2.60 -28.21 -17.78
C LEU A 7 -1.09 -28.38 -18.07
N GLY A 8 -0.34 -27.28 -18.20
CA GLY A 8 1.13 -27.31 -18.32
C GLY A 8 1.67 -27.56 -19.73
N HIS A 9 0.82 -27.64 -20.75
CA HIS A 9 1.21 -27.77 -22.15
C HIS A 9 0.55 -26.66 -22.98
N PRO A 10 1.18 -25.48 -23.08
CA PRO A 10 0.62 -24.38 -23.86
C PRO A 10 0.65 -24.71 -25.35
N THR A 11 -0.38 -24.27 -26.06
CA THR A 11 -0.35 -24.19 -27.53
C THR A 11 0.65 -23.15 -28.01
N LEU A 12 1.04 -23.23 -29.29
CA LEU A 12 1.94 -22.25 -29.91
C LEU A 12 1.39 -20.81 -29.85
N GLU A 13 0.07 -20.64 -29.97
CA GLU A 13 -0.59 -19.33 -29.89
C GLU A 13 -0.55 -18.76 -28.47
N GLU A 14 -0.83 -19.59 -27.47
CA GLU A 14 -0.75 -19.23 -26.06
C GLU A 14 0.68 -18.87 -25.65
N LEU A 15 1.67 -19.60 -26.15
CA LEU A 15 3.08 -19.33 -25.91
C LEU A 15 3.49 -17.96 -26.49
N ALA A 16 3.10 -17.68 -27.74
CA ALA A 16 3.37 -16.38 -28.36
C ALA A 16 2.69 -15.22 -27.62
N ALA A 17 1.46 -15.41 -27.13
CA ALA A 17 0.76 -14.42 -26.34
C ALA A 17 1.45 -14.14 -24.99
N ILE A 18 1.97 -15.17 -24.33
CA ILE A 18 2.73 -15.04 -23.07
C ILE A 18 4.05 -14.30 -23.31
N GLU A 19 4.80 -14.65 -24.35
CA GLU A 19 6.06 -13.97 -24.70
C GLU A 19 5.82 -12.49 -25.01
N PHE A 20 4.76 -12.18 -25.75
CA PHE A 20 4.34 -10.81 -26.00
C PHE A 20 3.97 -10.08 -24.70
N ALA A 21 3.16 -10.69 -23.83
CA ALA A 21 2.80 -10.08 -22.55
C ALA A 21 4.01 -9.84 -21.65
N MET A 22 4.95 -10.80 -21.58
CA MET A 22 6.16 -10.71 -20.75
C MET A 22 7.15 -9.66 -21.26
N SER A 23 7.29 -9.49 -22.58
CA SER A 23 8.14 -8.45 -23.16
C SER A 23 7.64 -7.02 -22.91
N HIS A 24 6.33 -6.84 -22.78
CA HIS A 24 5.71 -5.54 -22.52
C HIS A 24 5.47 -5.29 -21.02
N HIS A 25 5.55 -6.33 -20.19
CA HIS A 25 5.34 -6.23 -18.76
C HIS A 25 6.55 -5.59 -18.06
N LYS A 26 6.34 -4.40 -17.50
CA LYS A 26 7.33 -3.75 -16.64
C LYS A 26 7.42 -4.51 -15.31
N HIS A 27 8.55 -5.18 -15.08
CA HIS A 27 8.79 -5.90 -13.83
C HIS A 27 8.94 -4.93 -12.64
N GLU A 28 7.88 -4.76 -11.86
CA GLU A 28 7.91 -3.93 -10.65
C GLU A 28 8.24 -4.78 -9.42
N VAL A 29 9.49 -4.66 -8.93
CA VAL A 29 9.91 -5.27 -7.66
C VAL A 29 9.33 -4.44 -6.52
N LEU A 30 8.12 -4.78 -6.10
CA LEU A 30 7.48 -4.17 -4.94
C LEU A 30 8.20 -4.64 -3.68
N LYS A 31 9.02 -3.77 -3.08
CA LYS A 31 9.54 -4.01 -1.73
C LYS A 31 8.34 -4.05 -0.77
N PRO A 32 8.19 -5.08 0.07
CA PRO A 32 7.11 -5.11 1.04
C PRO A 32 7.28 -3.94 2.02
N VAL A 33 6.48 -2.89 1.84
CA VAL A 33 6.42 -1.79 2.79
C VAL A 33 5.53 -2.24 3.93
N VAL A 34 6.13 -2.59 5.07
CA VAL A 34 5.39 -2.82 6.31
C VAL A 34 4.78 -1.48 6.75
N LYS A 35 3.54 -1.22 6.33
CA LYS A 35 2.77 -0.09 6.82
C LYS A 35 2.43 -0.38 8.28
N ARG A 36 3.17 0.20 9.23
CA ARG A 36 2.74 0.18 10.63
C ARG A 36 1.40 0.92 10.69
N SER A 37 0.38 0.24 11.21
CA SER A 37 -0.93 0.85 11.40
C SER A 37 -0.78 2.15 12.21
N VAL A 38 -1.38 3.23 11.69
CA VAL A 38 -1.55 4.51 12.42
C VAL A 38 -2.85 4.50 13.23
N TRP A 39 -3.65 3.43 13.09
CA TRP A 39 -4.86 3.25 13.88
C TRP A 39 -4.49 3.26 15.37
N ALA A 40 -5.16 4.13 16.12
CA ALA A 40 -4.91 4.41 17.53
C ALA A 40 -3.56 5.10 17.88
N LYS A 41 -2.82 5.68 16.91
CA LYS A 41 -1.80 6.68 17.30
C LYS A 41 -2.52 7.83 18.01
N PRO A 42 -2.15 8.16 19.26
CA PRO A 42 -2.72 9.32 19.93
C PRO A 42 -2.40 10.54 19.08
N ILE A 43 -3.41 11.11 18.44
CA ILE A 43 -3.31 12.47 17.94
C ILE A 43 -3.32 13.32 19.21
N LEU A 44 -2.13 13.64 19.73
CA LEU A 44 -2.01 14.70 20.71
C LEU A 44 -2.64 15.92 20.06
N ARG A 45 -3.82 16.34 20.55
CA ARG A 45 -4.40 17.61 20.16
C ARG A 45 -3.32 18.64 20.46
N SER A 46 -2.77 19.27 19.42
CA SER A 46 -1.98 20.48 19.63
C SER A 46 -2.81 21.42 20.50
N ALA A 47 -2.18 22.06 21.47
CA ALA A 47 -2.90 22.98 22.35
C ALA A 47 -3.59 24.03 21.48
N LEU A 48 -4.89 24.28 21.73
CA LEU A 48 -5.61 25.34 21.04
C LEU A 48 -4.87 26.67 21.33
N PRO A 49 -4.75 27.59 20.35
CA PRO A 49 -4.11 28.89 20.58
C PRO A 49 -4.76 29.69 21.72
N GLN A 50 -6.01 29.37 22.06
CA GLN A 50 -6.82 30.02 23.07
C GLN A 50 -6.88 29.22 24.40
N HIS A 51 -5.92 28.32 24.65
CA HIS A 51 -5.91 27.56 25.90
C HIS A 51 -5.65 28.48 27.11
N ILE A 52 -6.74 28.85 27.78
CA ILE A 52 -6.72 29.53 29.08
C ILE A 52 -6.15 28.54 30.11
N LYS A 53 -5.01 28.87 30.74
CA LYS A 53 -4.55 28.13 31.92
C LYS A 53 -5.57 28.34 33.04
N PHE A 54 -6.37 27.33 33.35
CA PHE A 54 -7.21 27.36 34.52
C PHE A 54 -6.31 27.44 35.76
N GLY A 55 -6.52 28.46 36.60
CA GLY A 55 -5.75 28.67 37.83
C GLY A 55 -4.68 29.77 37.80
N SER A 56 -4.52 30.54 36.72
CA SER A 56 -3.68 31.77 36.76
C SER A 56 -4.43 32.96 37.38
N GLY A 57 -5.03 32.75 38.55
CA GLY A 57 -5.72 33.77 39.33
C GLY A 57 -4.94 34.08 40.61
N ARG A 58 -4.23 35.22 40.57
CA ARG A 58 -3.75 36.04 41.70
C ARG A 58 -3.24 35.32 42.97
N ASN A 59 -1.92 35.26 43.11
CA ASN A 59 -1.26 35.31 44.41
C ASN A 59 -0.21 36.43 44.38
N ASN A 60 -0.51 37.51 45.12
CA ASN A 60 0.30 38.64 45.60
C ASN A 60 1.35 39.27 44.68
#